data_AF-A0A2S9GXL8-F1
#
_entry.id   AF-A0A2S9GXL8-F1
#
_cell.length_a   1.000
_cell.length_b   1.000
_cell.length_c   1.000
_cell.angle_alpha   90.00
_cell.angle_beta   90.00
_cell.angle_gamma   90.00
#
_symmetry.space_group_name_H-M   'P 1'
#
loop_
_entity.id
_entity.type
_entity.pdbx_description
1 polymer ?
#
loop_
_entity_poly.entity_id
_entity_poly.type
_entity_poly.pdbx_seq_one_letter_code
_entity_poly.pdbx_strand_id
1 'polypeptide(L)'
;MESSKLFRYELIKNYVALYAKKDVDGLIVLWEMMAVEIVALVGEGGFKLLYERCISLTQVTFPWLVVGPPLPQNGRRFVELRLRFEEQSIAQTNAANNQLLITFTDLLASLIGEQITVVILHTAMGNSKTENNSTKELENE
;
A
#
# COMPACT_ATOMS: atom_id res chain seq x y z
N MET A 1 -11.91 0.42 -21.01
CA MET A 1 -10.52 0.49 -20.50
C MET A 1 -10.30 1.73 -19.66
N GLU A 2 -10.67 2.92 -20.15
CA GLU A 2 -10.53 4.19 -19.42
C GLU A 2 -11.42 4.30 -18.16
N SER A 3 -12.66 3.82 -18.21
CA SER A 3 -13.56 3.81 -17.05
C SER A 3 -13.05 2.96 -15.87
N SER A 4 -12.35 1.86 -16.16
CA SER A 4 -11.80 0.96 -15.13
C SER A 4 -10.58 1.59 -14.44
N LYS A 5 -9.73 2.28 -15.20
CA LYS A 5 -8.59 3.03 -14.65
C LYS A 5 -9.06 4.17 -13.73
N LEU A 6 -10.06 4.94 -14.18
CA LEU A 6 -10.66 6.00 -13.37
C LEU A 6 -11.27 5.44 -12.08
N PHE A 7 -11.96 4.30 -12.17
CA PHE A 7 -12.51 3.61 -11.01
C PHE A 7 -11.43 3.18 -10.02
N ARG A 8 -10.30 2.63 -10.49
CA ARG A 8 -9.17 2.27 -9.62
C ARG A 8 -8.56 3.50 -8.93
N TYR A 9 -8.40 4.61 -9.63
CA TYR A 9 -7.88 5.83 -9.02
C TYR A 9 -8.81 6.39 -7.95
N GLU A 10 -10.13 6.36 -8.16
CA GLU A 10 -11.10 6.73 -7.14
C GLU A 10 -11.10 5.74 -5.96
N LEU A 11 -10.93 4.45 -6.20
CA LEU A 11 -10.72 3.46 -5.14
C LEU A 11 -9.50 3.81 -4.30
N ILE A 12 -8.34 4.07 -4.91
CA ILE A 12 -7.10 4.45 -4.20
C ILE A 12 -7.30 5.73 -3.40
N LYS A 13 -7.94 6.75 -3.97
CA LYS A 13 -8.21 8.01 -3.28
C LYS A 13 -9.08 7.83 -2.05
N ASN A 14 -10.15 7.03 -2.16
CA ASN A 14 -10.99 6.67 -1.03
C ASN A 14 -10.21 5.86 0.01
N TYR A 15 -9.34 4.96 -0.45
CA TYR A 15 -8.49 4.14 0.40
C TYR A 15 -7.54 5.01 1.21
N VAL A 16 -6.78 5.89 0.56
CA VAL A 16 -5.89 6.82 1.24
C VAL A 16 -6.67 7.72 2.18
N ALA A 17 -7.85 8.22 1.81
CA ALA A 17 -8.67 9.03 2.71
C ALA A 17 -9.11 8.32 4.01
N LEU A 18 -9.25 6.98 4.00
CA LEU A 18 -9.61 6.18 5.17
C LEU A 18 -8.43 5.95 6.12
N TYR A 19 -7.22 5.78 5.60
CA TYR A 19 -6.02 5.44 6.40
C TYR A 19 -5.08 6.63 6.65
N ALA A 20 -4.96 7.57 5.70
CA ALA A 20 -4.11 8.76 5.81
C ALA A 20 -4.60 9.77 6.84
N LYS A 21 -5.85 9.64 7.30
CA LYS A 21 -6.38 10.44 8.40
C LYS A 21 -5.86 9.97 9.77
N LYS A 22 -5.25 8.79 9.86
CA LYS A 22 -4.91 8.18 11.14
C LYS A 22 -3.49 8.52 11.60
N ASP A 23 -2.47 8.41 10.74
CA ASP A 23 -1.04 8.65 11.03
C ASP A 23 -0.20 7.81 10.03
N VAL A 24 1.13 7.74 10.23
CA VAL A 24 2.02 6.84 9.48
C VAL A 24 1.65 5.37 9.70
N ASP A 25 1.18 4.97 10.89
CA ASP A 25 0.78 3.59 11.17
C ASP A 25 -0.34 3.14 10.24
N GLY A 26 -1.38 3.96 10.07
CA GLY A 26 -2.47 3.68 9.14
C GLY A 26 -1.99 3.45 7.71
N LEU A 27 -1.00 4.22 7.24
CA LEU A 27 -0.41 4.04 5.91
C LEU A 27 0.37 2.74 5.79
N ILE A 28 1.11 2.35 6.82
CA ILE A 28 1.91 1.12 6.80
C ILE A 28 1.03 -0.12 6.86
N VAL A 29 -0.02 -0.12 7.69
CA VAL A 29 -1.03 -1.18 7.71
C VAL A 29 -1.61 -1.39 6.31
N LEU A 30 -1.89 -0.30 5.60
CA LEU A 30 -2.38 -0.37 4.22
C LEU A 30 -1.47 -1.19 3.29
N TRP A 31 -0.17 -0.90 3.36
CA TRP A 31 0.85 -1.57 2.56
C TRP A 31 0.99 -3.04 2.93
N GLU A 32 0.95 -3.39 4.21
CA GLU A 32 0.99 -4.78 4.67
C GLU A 32 -0.21 -5.58 4.14
N MET A 33 -1.42 -5.01 4.22
CA MET A 33 -2.64 -5.67 3.72
C MET A 33 -2.62 -5.92 2.21
N MET A 34 -2.18 -4.93 1.43
CA MET A 34 -2.04 -5.14 -0.02
C MET A 34 -0.94 -6.17 -0.31
N ALA A 35 0.18 -6.14 0.41
CA ALA A 35 1.27 -7.08 0.20
C ALA A 35 0.81 -8.53 0.39
N VAL A 36 -0.02 -8.82 1.41
CA VAL A 36 -0.59 -10.17 1.61
C VAL A 36 -1.33 -10.66 0.37
N GLU A 37 -2.27 -9.87 -0.15
CA GLU A 37 -3.08 -10.26 -1.31
C GLU A 37 -2.24 -10.41 -2.59
N ILE A 38 -1.28 -9.51 -2.79
CA ILE A 38 -0.46 -9.51 -3.99
C ILE A 38 0.58 -10.63 -3.96
N VAL A 39 1.23 -10.87 -2.82
CA VAL A 39 2.17 -11.98 -2.63
C VAL A 39 1.48 -13.32 -2.86
N ALA A 40 0.22 -13.48 -2.46
CA ALA A 40 -0.56 -14.68 -2.75
C ALA A 40 -0.74 -14.96 -4.26
N LEU A 41 -0.69 -13.92 -5.11
CA LEU A 41 -0.85 -14.04 -6.55
C LEU A 41 0.47 -14.14 -7.32
N VAL A 42 1.42 -13.24 -7.02
CA VAL A 42 2.68 -13.10 -7.79
C VAL A 42 3.91 -13.67 -7.08
N GLY A 43 3.74 -14.15 -5.85
CA GLY A 43 4.82 -14.60 -4.99
C GLY A 43 5.67 -13.46 -4.41
N GLU A 44 6.47 -13.81 -3.40
CA GLU A 44 7.31 -12.87 -2.65
C GLU A 44 8.32 -12.14 -3.54
N GLY A 45 8.97 -12.86 -4.45
CA GLY A 45 9.94 -12.29 -5.39
C GLY A 45 9.31 -11.34 -6.40
N GLY A 46 8.12 -11.67 -6.91
CA GLY A 46 7.36 -10.82 -7.83
C GLY A 46 6.93 -9.52 -7.16
N PHE A 47 6.42 -9.62 -5.93
CA PHE A 47 6.07 -8.45 -5.12
C PHE A 47 7.29 -7.55 -4.89
N LYS A 48 8.43 -8.13 -4.48
CA LYS A 48 9.66 -7.37 -4.20
C LYS A 48 10.13 -6.57 -5.41
N LEU A 49 10.22 -7.21 -6.58
CA LEU A 49 10.63 -6.54 -7.83
C LEU A 49 9.67 -5.41 -8.20
N LEU A 50 8.36 -5.64 -8.07
CA LEU A 50 7.34 -4.64 -8.35
C LEU A 50 7.45 -3.44 -7.41
N TYR A 51 7.66 -3.69 -6.12
CA TYR A 51 7.82 -2.65 -5.11
C TYR A 51 9.10 -1.84 -5.33
N GLU A 52 10.24 -2.48 -5.57
CA GLU A 52 11.52 -1.80 -5.86
C GLU A 52 11.42 -0.92 -7.12
N ARG A 53 10.75 -1.43 -8.17
CA ARG A 53 10.48 -0.66 -9.38
C ARG A 53 9.59 0.56 -9.09
N CYS A 54 8.55 0.37 -8.29
CA CYS A 54 7.63 1.44 -7.88
C CYS A 54 8.35 2.54 -7.10
N ILE A 55 9.18 2.15 -6.12
CA ILE A 55 10.02 3.07 -5.35
C ILE A 55 10.92 3.88 -6.28
N SER A 56 11.63 3.22 -7.19
CA SER A 56 12.53 3.88 -8.15
C SER A 56 11.82 4.91 -9.03
N LEU A 57 10.59 4.63 -9.47
CA LEU A 57 9.80 5.57 -10.28
C LEU A 57 9.28 6.74 -9.45
N THR A 58 8.88 6.49 -8.20
CA THR A 58 8.31 7.51 -7.30
C THR A 58 9.39 8.44 -6.75
N GLN A 59 10.61 7.95 -6.58
CA GLN A 59 11.78 8.73 -6.14
C GLN A 59 12.10 9.91 -7.05
N VAL A 60 11.73 9.86 -8.33
CA VAL A 60 11.90 10.99 -9.25
C VAL A 60 11.16 12.23 -8.75
N THR A 61 9.98 12.05 -8.15
CA THR A 61 9.16 13.14 -7.58
C THR A 61 9.45 13.36 -6.10
N PHE A 62 9.79 12.30 -5.37
CA PHE A 62 10.07 12.34 -3.93
C PHE A 62 11.46 11.76 -3.64
N PRO A 63 12.55 12.52 -3.85
CA PRO A 63 13.92 11.99 -3.74
C PRO A 63 14.29 11.46 -2.36
N TRP A 64 13.60 11.91 -1.30
CA TRP A 64 13.79 11.43 0.07
C TRP A 64 13.25 10.00 0.29
N LEU A 65 12.47 9.46 -0.66
CA LEU A 65 11.92 8.11 -0.62
C LEU A 65 12.98 7.04 -0.98
N VAL A 66 14.25 7.26 -0.62
CA VAL A 66 15.34 6.27 -0.74
C VAL A 66 15.07 5.17 0.26
N VAL A 67 14.26 4.22 -0.15
CA VAL A 67 13.96 3.00 0.57
C VAL A 67 14.95 1.96 0.06
N GLY A 68 15.88 1.52 0.93
CA GLY A 68 16.65 0.32 0.67
C GLY A 68 15.72 -0.88 0.43
N PRO A 69 16.17 -1.96 -0.21
CA PRO A 69 15.30 -3.11 -0.49
C PRO A 69 14.62 -3.58 0.80
N PRO A 70 13.31 -3.93 0.78
CA PRO A 70 12.63 -4.40 1.96
C PRO A 70 13.38 -5.62 2.50
N LEU A 71 14.02 -5.44 3.66
CA LEU A 71 14.71 -6.52 4.33
C LEU A 71 13.64 -7.40 4.98
N PRO A 72 13.71 -8.73 4.80
CA PRO A 72 12.92 -9.64 5.61
C PRO A 72 13.51 -9.64 7.04
N GLN A 73 13.23 -8.59 7.79
CA GLN A 73 13.56 -8.48 9.21
C GLN A 73 12.26 -8.67 9.98
N ASN A 74 12.11 -9.87 10.56
CA ASN A 74 11.16 -10.16 11.64
C ASN A 74 9.69 -9.76 11.38
N GLY A 75 9.20 -10.00 10.16
CA GLY A 75 7.77 -9.85 9.84
C GLY A 75 7.28 -8.42 9.65
N ARG A 76 8.17 -7.41 9.53
CA ARG A 76 7.78 -6.03 9.20
C ARG A 76 8.39 -5.63 7.86
N ARG A 77 7.59 -5.72 6.79
CA ARG A 77 8.05 -5.55 5.40
C ARG A 77 8.36 -4.09 5.06
N PHE A 78 7.68 -3.15 5.70
CA PHE A 78 7.74 -1.72 5.38
C PHE A 78 8.42 -0.86 6.45
N VAL A 79 9.36 -1.41 7.24
CA VAL A 79 10.07 -0.63 8.28
C VAL A 79 10.80 0.58 7.69
N GLU A 80 11.51 0.41 6.58
CA GLU A 80 12.24 1.53 5.97
C GLU A 80 11.28 2.59 5.42
N LEU A 81 10.17 2.19 4.80
CA LEU A 81 9.14 3.12 4.32
C LEU A 81 8.54 3.94 5.48
N ARG A 82 8.27 3.27 6.61
CA ARG A 82 7.79 3.92 7.84
C ARG A 82 8.76 4.99 8.31
N LEU A 83 10.04 4.65 8.45
CA LEU A 83 11.06 5.60 8.91
C LEU A 83 11.10 6.84 8.02
N ARG A 84 11.04 6.65 6.69
CA ARG A 84 10.97 7.77 5.74
C ARG A 84 9.71 8.59 5.91
N PHE A 85 8.56 7.98 6.20
CA PHE A 85 7.32 8.70 6.42
C PHE A 85 7.31 9.50 7.75
N GLU A 86 7.93 8.97 8.80
CA GLU A 86 8.06 9.63 10.10
C GLU A 86 9.00 10.85 10.07
N GLU A 87 10.00 10.84 9.17
CA GLU A 87 10.92 11.97 8.95
C GLU A 87 10.26 13.15 8.22
N GLN A 88 9.05 13.00 7.67
CA GLN A 88 8.40 14.00 6.82
C GLN A 88 7.15 14.59 7.45
N SER A 89 6.75 15.78 6.95
CA SER A 89 5.44 16.34 7.29
C SER A 89 4.31 15.44 6.78
N ILE A 90 3.18 15.42 7.48
CA ILE A 90 1.99 14.64 7.09
C ILE A 90 1.54 14.92 5.64
N ALA A 91 1.69 16.16 5.17
CA ALA A 91 1.36 16.54 3.80
C ALA A 91 2.28 15.87 2.77
N GLN A 92 3.59 15.86 3.02
CA GLN A 92 4.58 15.19 2.17
C GLN A 92 4.40 13.67 2.19
N THR A 93 4.19 13.09 3.37
CA THR A 93 3.93 11.66 3.56
C THR A 93 2.69 11.23 2.78
N ASN A 94 1.59 11.98 2.87
CA ASN A 94 0.36 11.66 2.15
C ASN A 94 0.50 11.82 0.63
N ALA A 95 1.24 12.82 0.17
CA ALA A 95 1.50 13.03 -1.25
C ALA A 95 2.35 11.89 -1.84
N ALA A 96 3.44 11.54 -1.16
CA ALA A 96 4.32 10.45 -1.58
C ALA A 96 3.61 9.09 -1.53
N ASN A 97 2.86 8.81 -0.46
CA ASN A 97 2.09 7.57 -0.35
C ASN A 97 1.05 7.44 -1.47
N ASN A 98 0.30 8.50 -1.77
CA ASN A 98 -0.64 8.50 -2.89
C ASN A 98 0.06 8.18 -4.21
N GLN A 99 1.18 8.86 -4.50
CA GLN A 99 1.93 8.63 -5.74
C GLN A 99 2.48 7.20 -5.82
N LEU A 100 2.96 6.67 -4.70
CA LEU A 100 3.49 5.32 -4.61
C LEU A 100 2.39 4.28 -4.89
N LEU A 101 1.20 4.45 -4.32
CA LEU A 101 0.06 3.55 -4.56
C LEU A 101 -0.45 3.60 -6.00
N ILE A 102 -0.55 4.80 -6.58
CA ILE A 102 -0.94 4.97 -7.98
C ILE A 102 0.07 4.26 -8.89
N THR A 103 1.36 4.54 -8.69
CA THR A 103 2.45 3.95 -9.49
C THR A 103 2.48 2.43 -9.35
N PHE A 104 2.35 1.93 -8.12
CA PHE A 104 2.37 0.50 -7.84
C PHE A 104 1.22 -0.22 -8.53
N THR A 105 0.01 0.32 -8.41
CA THR A 105 -1.19 -0.30 -8.99
C THR A 105 -1.26 -0.14 -10.50
N ASP A 106 -0.65 0.90 -11.08
CA ASP A 106 -0.47 1.02 -12.53
C ASP A 106 0.47 -0.07 -13.06
N LEU A 107 1.60 -0.30 -12.38
CA LEU A 107 2.50 -1.39 -12.72
C LEU A 107 1.81 -2.76 -12.58
N LEU A 108 1.07 -2.98 -11.49
CA LEU A 108 0.32 -4.21 -11.28
C LEU A 108 -0.71 -4.42 -12.40
N ALA A 109 -1.52 -3.41 -12.73
CA ALA A 109 -2.50 -3.47 -13.80
C ALA A 109 -1.87 -3.75 -15.17
N SER A 110 -0.65 -3.24 -15.41
CA SER A 110 0.09 -3.55 -16.64
C SER A 110 0.55 -5.01 -16.74
N LEU A 111 0.77 -5.68 -15.60
CA LEU A 111 1.28 -7.05 -15.53
C LEU A 111 0.15 -8.09 -15.53
N ILE A 112 -0.89 -7.87 -14.73
CA ILE A 112 -1.96 -8.86 -14.49
C ILE A 112 -3.33 -8.41 -15.02
N GLY A 113 -3.41 -7.21 -15.60
CA GLY A 113 -4.65 -6.63 -16.09
C GLY A 113 -5.41 -5.81 -15.05
N GLU A 114 -6.22 -4.90 -15.56
CA GLU A 114 -6.96 -3.91 -14.77
C GLU A 114 -8.02 -4.56 -13.88
N GLN A 115 -8.78 -5.54 -14.40
CA GLN A 115 -9.86 -6.17 -13.63
C GLN A 115 -9.32 -6.93 -12.41
N ILE A 116 -8.24 -7.69 -12.55
CA ILE A 116 -7.64 -8.43 -11.44
C ILE A 116 -7.10 -7.46 -10.39
N THR A 117 -6.45 -6.38 -10.84
CA THR A 117 -5.93 -5.34 -9.94
C THR A 117 -7.04 -4.70 -9.10
N VAL A 118 -8.18 -4.37 -9.70
CA VAL A 118 -9.33 -3.81 -8.98
C VAL A 118 -9.87 -4.79 -7.93
N VAL A 119 -9.98 -6.07 -8.26
CA VAL A 119 -10.46 -7.10 -7.32
C VAL A 119 -9.52 -7.25 -6.13
N ILE A 120 -8.20 -7.31 -6.36
CA ILE A 120 -7.19 -7.38 -5.30
C ILE A 120 -7.31 -6.19 -4.36
N LEU A 121 -7.41 -4.97 -4.92
CA LEU A 121 -7.55 -3.76 -4.12
C LEU A 121 -8.82 -3.84 -3.27
N HIS A 122 -9.94 -4.28 -3.84
CA HIS A 122 -11.20 -4.45 -3.12
C HIS A 122 -11.11 -5.48 -1.98
N THR A 123 -10.48 -6.63 -2.22
CA THR A 123 -10.27 -7.69 -1.20
C THR A 123 -9.40 -7.18 -0.06
N ALA A 124 -8.29 -6.51 -0.38
CA ALA A 124 -7.43 -5.88 0.63
C ALA A 124 -8.24 -4.89 1.50
N MET A 125 -9.21 -4.15 0.93
CA MET A 125 -10.10 -3.27 1.72
C MET A 125 -11.08 -4.05 2.58
N GLY A 126 -11.64 -5.14 2.07
CA GLY A 126 -12.62 -5.97 2.78
C GLY A 126 -12.05 -6.52 4.08
N ASN A 127 -10.80 -6.99 4.05
CA ASN A 127 -10.13 -7.60 5.20
C ASN A 127 -9.88 -6.59 6.33
N SER A 128 -9.71 -5.30 5.99
CA SER A 128 -9.38 -4.24 6.96
C SER A 128 -10.54 -3.83 7.87
N LYS A 129 -11.78 -4.06 7.40
CA LYS A 129 -12.99 -3.74 8.15
C LYS A 129 -13.27 -4.80 9.21
N THR A 130 -12.79 -6.01 9.01
CA THR A 130 -13.01 -7.15 9.91
C THR A 130 -12.06 -7.13 11.10
N GLU A 131 -10.81 -6.68 10.94
CA GLU A 131 -9.83 -6.64 12.04
C GLU A 131 -10.12 -5.56 13.09
N ASN A 132 -10.84 -4.49 12.75
CA ASN A 132 -11.23 -3.44 13.70
C ASN A 132 -12.35 -3.87 14.67
N ASN A 133 -12.95 -5.06 14.47
CA ASN A 133 -14.06 -5.55 15.29
C ASN A 133 -13.65 -6.65 16.28
N SER A 134 -12.41 -7.16 16.20
CA SER A 134 -11.96 -8.32 17.01
C SER A 134 -11.21 -7.95 18.30
N THR A 135 -11.13 -6.67 18.68
CA THR A 135 -10.38 -6.23 19.88
C THR A 135 -11.29 -5.76 21.03
N LYS A 136 -12.58 -6.12 21.07
CA LYS A 136 -13.52 -5.67 22.12
C LYS A 136 -14.20 -6.74 22.96
N GLU A 137 -13.82 -8.02 22.90
CA GLU A 137 -14.54 -9.09 23.61
C GLU A 137 -13.70 -9.94 24.59
N LEU A 138 -12.62 -9.42 25.19
CA LEU A 138 -11.83 -10.19 26.18
C LEU A 138 -11.58 -9.50 27.53
N GLU A 139 -12.41 -8.54 27.93
CA GLU A 139 -12.42 -8.05 29.32
C GLU A 139 -13.87 -7.89 29.79
N ASN A 140 -14.48 -8.99 30.21
CA ASN A 140 -15.59 -9.03 31.17
C ASN A 140 -15.80 -10.49 31.60
N GLU A 141 -14.97 -10.95 32.53
CA GLU A 141 -15.31 -12.03 33.46
C GLU A 141 -14.81 -11.67 34.86
#